data_AF-A0A2E2QTS4-F1
#
_entry.id   AF-A0A2E2QTS4-F1
#
_cell.length_a   1.000
_cell.length_b   1.000
_cell.length_c   1.000
_cell.angle_alpha   90.00
_cell.angle_beta   90.00
_cell.angle_gamma   90.00
#
_symmetry.space_group_name_H-M   'P 1'
#
loop_
_entity.id
_entity.type
_entity.pdbx_description
1 polymer ?
#
loop_
_entity_poly.entity_id
_entity_poly.type
_entity_poly.pdbx_seq_one_letter_code
_entity_poly.pdbx_strand_id
1 'polypeptide(L)'
;MASFLANPDVKVVVLTLSQSSDRQARIKRSLDEAGIGFEFFWGVDGRKDNDPSLRMYDESKRLRAKGQPMTPGQLGCFASHYNIWKSCLEDQKKYVVLEDDVVFDNAGFRSFLQALPALPPYFECLRLFDNKTRNHKKYKLAEVGPFKILRYTKGPMSTMGYYLTPAAARKFLVSADPIFLPVDIYMDRYWLNDVVCLGISPGFVSHDFGFESIIGYEQKTGHRPLFMRLNRELFMLSERVRRFFYNLCLGSKYRSRRGANDA
;
A
#
# COMPACT_ATOMS: atom_id res chain seq x y z
N MET A 1 8.77 24.95 -21.54
CA MET A 1 8.46 23.76 -20.74
C MET A 1 8.49 24.13 -19.27
N ALA A 2 7.32 24.43 -18.69
CA ALA A 2 7.24 24.72 -17.27
C ALA A 2 7.51 23.43 -16.49
N SER A 3 8.63 23.38 -15.77
CA SER A 3 8.87 22.40 -14.72
C SER A 3 7.65 22.41 -13.81
N PHE A 4 6.92 21.29 -13.77
CA PHE A 4 5.85 21.11 -12.82
C PHE A 4 6.49 21.21 -11.44
N LEU A 5 6.14 22.27 -10.69
CA LEU A 5 6.80 22.66 -9.45
C LEU A 5 7.03 21.44 -8.58
N ALA A 6 8.30 21.02 -8.47
CA ALA A 6 8.70 19.98 -7.55
C ALA A 6 8.32 20.49 -6.16
N ASN A 7 7.27 19.91 -5.56
CA ASN A 7 6.99 20.16 -4.16
C ASN A 7 8.16 19.50 -3.39
N PRO A 8 9.07 20.28 -2.77
CA PRO A 8 10.30 19.74 -2.21
C PRO A 8 10.06 18.70 -1.09
N ASP A 9 8.85 18.69 -0.54
CA ASP A 9 8.40 17.81 0.54
C ASP A 9 7.84 16.45 0.07
N VAL A 10 7.68 16.25 -1.25
CA VAL A 10 7.11 15.03 -1.82
C VAL A 10 8.06 14.43 -2.85
N LYS A 11 8.43 13.15 -2.65
CA LYS A 11 9.15 12.35 -3.63
C LYS A 11 8.20 11.37 -4.33
N VAL A 12 8.33 11.24 -5.65
CA VAL A 12 7.71 10.15 -6.40
C VAL A 12 8.76 9.06 -6.59
N VAL A 13 8.45 7.84 -6.18
CA VAL A 13 9.34 6.69 -6.31
C VAL A 13 8.65 5.56 -7.05
N VAL A 14 9.40 4.89 -7.92
CA VAL A 14 8.95 3.72 -8.67
C VAL A 14 9.69 2.49 -8.17
N LEU A 15 8.97 1.57 -7.53
CA LEU A 15 9.50 0.29 -7.08
C LEU A 15 9.66 -0.65 -8.29
N THR A 16 10.89 -1.09 -8.53
CA THR A 16 11.22 -2.02 -9.62
C THR A 16 12.40 -2.91 -9.24
N LEU A 17 12.51 -4.07 -9.88
CA LEU A 17 13.72 -4.90 -9.80
C LEU A 17 14.72 -4.45 -10.86
N SER A 18 16.02 -4.53 -10.56
CA SER A 18 17.11 -4.12 -11.47
C SER A 18 17.03 -4.79 -12.85
N GLN A 19 16.57 -6.04 -12.89
CA GLN A 19 16.44 -6.84 -14.11
C GLN A 19 15.17 -6.54 -14.96
N SER A 20 14.25 -5.68 -14.51
CA SER A 20 12.97 -5.40 -15.19
C SER A 20 13.06 -4.26 -16.21
N SER A 21 13.99 -4.32 -17.17
CA SER A 21 14.29 -3.22 -18.11
C SER A 21 13.08 -2.71 -18.89
N ASP A 22 12.22 -3.61 -19.37
CA ASP A 22 11.07 -3.23 -20.21
C ASP A 22 10.00 -2.48 -19.40
N ARG A 23 9.76 -2.93 -18.17
CA ARG A 23 8.84 -2.25 -17.24
C ARG A 23 9.37 -0.88 -16.86
N GLN A 24 10.66 -0.79 -16.52
CA GLN A 24 11.35 0.47 -16.23
C GLN A 24 11.23 1.47 -17.37
N ALA A 25 11.52 1.04 -18.61
CA ALA A 25 11.44 1.91 -19.79
C ALA A 25 10.03 2.44 -20.03
N ARG A 26 9.01 1.61 -19.80
CA ARG A 26 7.60 2.00 -19.98
C ARG A 26 7.14 3.01 -18.93
N ILE A 27 7.30 2.70 -17.65
CA ILE A 27 6.85 3.60 -16.58
C ILE A 27 7.62 4.93 -16.62
N LYS A 28 8.91 4.88 -16.96
CA LYS A 28 9.73 6.08 -17.20
C LYS A 28 9.14 6.94 -18.31
N ARG A 29 8.82 6.36 -19.47
CA ARG A 29 8.20 7.11 -20.58
C ARG A 29 6.91 7.78 -20.15
N SER A 30 6.03 7.07 -19.47
CA SER A 30 4.75 7.63 -18.99
C SER A 30 4.96 8.79 -18.00
N LEU A 31 5.91 8.68 -17.08
CA LEU A 31 6.23 9.75 -16.14
C LEU A 31 6.91 10.95 -16.82
N ASP A 32 7.78 10.72 -17.79
CA ASP A 32 8.43 11.76 -18.59
C ASP A 32 7.39 12.54 -19.43
N GLU A 33 6.46 11.84 -20.11
CA GLU A 33 5.34 12.45 -20.85
C GLU A 33 4.41 13.24 -19.93
N ALA A 34 4.22 12.75 -18.70
CA ALA A 34 3.49 13.45 -17.66
C ALA A 34 4.31 14.60 -17.02
N GLY A 35 5.60 14.76 -17.32
CA GLY A 35 6.46 15.79 -16.73
C GLY A 35 6.60 15.63 -15.21
N ILE A 36 6.55 14.40 -14.71
CA ILE A 36 6.62 14.06 -13.29
C ILE A 36 8.03 13.55 -13.00
N GLY A 37 8.79 14.30 -12.19
CA GLY A 37 10.07 13.85 -11.69
C GLY A 37 9.91 12.67 -10.73
N PHE A 38 10.74 11.64 -10.88
CA PHE A 38 10.70 10.45 -10.05
C PHE A 38 12.10 9.84 -9.85
N GLU A 39 12.21 8.97 -8.86
CA GLU A 39 13.40 8.15 -8.61
C GLU A 39 13.01 6.66 -8.68
N PHE A 40 13.87 5.82 -9.26
CA PHE A 40 13.71 4.39 -9.11
C PHE A 40 14.12 3.96 -7.71
N PHE A 41 13.28 3.15 -7.08
CA PHE A 41 13.59 2.45 -5.85
C PHE A 41 13.84 0.98 -6.17
N TRP A 42 15.07 0.52 -5.95
CA TRP A 42 15.46 -0.85 -6.26
C TRP A 42 14.88 -1.81 -5.22
N GLY A 43 13.98 -2.66 -5.69
CA GLY A 43 13.33 -3.69 -4.89
C GLY A 43 14.26 -4.85 -4.55
N VAL A 44 13.83 -5.61 -3.54
CA VAL A 44 14.46 -6.83 -3.06
C VAL A 44 13.90 -8.03 -3.83
N ASP A 45 14.75 -8.77 -4.54
CA ASP A 45 14.42 -10.08 -5.09
C ASP A 45 14.57 -11.13 -3.99
N GLY A 46 13.46 -11.54 -3.37
CA GLY A 46 13.45 -12.51 -2.29
C GLY A 46 13.97 -13.91 -2.64
N ARG A 47 14.34 -14.17 -3.91
CA ARG A 47 15.02 -15.40 -4.34
C ARG A 47 16.54 -15.30 -4.30
N LYS A 48 17.09 -14.08 -4.42
CA LYS A 48 18.52 -13.83 -4.65
C LYS A 48 19.16 -13.00 -3.55
N ASP A 49 18.43 -12.03 -3.01
CA ASP A 49 18.99 -11.03 -2.11
C ASP A 49 18.95 -11.48 -0.65
N ASN A 50 19.92 -11.01 0.14
CA ASN A 50 20.02 -11.26 1.58
C ASN A 50 19.66 -9.99 2.38
N ASP A 51 18.48 -9.43 2.12
CA ASP A 51 18.00 -8.25 2.83
C ASP A 51 17.67 -8.57 4.30
N PRO A 52 18.10 -7.75 5.28
CA PRO A 52 17.84 -7.99 6.70
C PRO A 52 16.35 -8.15 7.06
N SER A 53 15.43 -7.46 6.37
CA SER A 53 13.99 -7.57 6.65
C SER A 53 13.42 -8.94 6.32
N LEU A 54 14.06 -9.71 5.43
CA LEU A 54 13.68 -11.09 5.14
C LEU A 54 13.80 -12.00 6.38
N ARG A 55 14.68 -11.65 7.33
CA ARG A 55 14.86 -12.40 8.58
C ARG A 55 13.73 -12.18 9.59
N MET A 56 12.89 -11.17 9.38
CA MET A 56 11.70 -10.91 10.20
C MET A 56 10.54 -11.86 9.85
N TYR A 57 10.71 -12.73 8.84
CA TYR A 57 9.67 -13.68 8.43
C TYR A 57 9.49 -14.81 9.45
N ASP A 58 8.32 -14.86 10.08
CA ASP A 58 7.89 -15.94 10.96
C ASP A 58 7.06 -16.96 10.16
N GLU A 59 7.76 -17.93 9.57
CA GLU A 59 7.15 -19.02 8.80
C GLU A 59 6.21 -19.86 9.66
N SER A 60 6.57 -20.13 10.91
CA SER A 60 5.76 -20.95 11.83
C SER A 60 4.39 -20.31 12.07
N LYS A 61 4.36 -19.00 12.33
CA LYS A 61 3.12 -18.22 12.47
C LYS A 61 2.37 -18.13 11.17
N ARG A 62 3.06 -17.96 10.03
CA ARG A 62 2.45 -17.97 8.70
C ARG A 62 1.73 -19.29 8.43
N LEU A 63 2.36 -20.43 8.69
CA LEU A 63 1.80 -21.76 8.51
C LEU A 63 0.58 -21.96 9.41
N ARG A 64 0.62 -21.54 10.68
CA ARG A 64 -0.55 -21.60 11.57
C ARG A 64 -1.70 -20.73 11.08
N ALA A 65 -1.43 -19.52 10.61
CA ALA A 65 -2.46 -18.54 10.24
C ALA A 65 -3.07 -18.79 8.84
N LYS A 66 -2.27 -19.23 7.87
CA LYS A 66 -2.66 -19.30 6.44
C LYS A 66 -2.52 -20.70 5.83
N GLY A 67 -1.81 -21.60 6.51
CA GLY A 67 -1.63 -22.99 6.08
C GLY A 67 -0.70 -23.19 4.89
N GLN A 68 0.11 -22.18 4.56
CA GLN A 68 1.13 -22.23 3.50
C GLN A 68 2.14 -21.10 3.73
N PRO A 69 3.42 -21.29 3.36
CA PRO A 69 4.43 -20.24 3.47
C PRO A 69 4.12 -19.04 2.58
N MET A 70 4.86 -17.94 2.76
CA MET A 70 4.93 -16.88 1.76
C MET A 70 5.88 -17.31 0.65
N THR A 71 5.57 -16.96 -0.60
CA THR A 71 6.49 -17.21 -1.70
C THR A 71 7.68 -16.24 -1.60
N PRO A 72 8.84 -16.57 -2.19
CA PRO A 72 9.97 -15.63 -2.25
C PRO A 72 9.61 -14.27 -2.85
N GLY A 73 8.71 -14.24 -3.84
CA GLY A 73 8.19 -12.99 -4.41
C GLY A 73 7.36 -12.16 -3.43
N GLN A 74 6.54 -12.82 -2.58
CA GLN A 74 5.80 -12.11 -1.52
C GLN A 74 6.73 -11.57 -0.44
N LEU A 75 7.80 -12.28 -0.11
CA LEU A 75 8.82 -11.84 0.85
C LEU A 75 9.62 -10.64 0.29
N GLY A 76 10.09 -10.74 -0.96
CA GLY A 76 10.79 -9.65 -1.65
C GLY A 76 9.92 -8.40 -1.82
N CYS A 77 8.65 -8.56 -2.19
CA CYS A 77 7.69 -7.46 -2.23
C CYS A 77 7.53 -6.78 -0.86
N PHE A 78 7.37 -7.55 0.22
CA PHE A 78 7.30 -6.97 1.57
C PHE A 78 8.58 -6.23 1.93
N ALA A 79 9.75 -6.87 1.75
CA ALA A 79 11.05 -6.28 2.05
C ALA A 79 11.27 -4.97 1.29
N SER A 80 10.88 -4.92 0.01
CA SER A 80 10.96 -3.73 -0.82
C SER A 80 10.15 -2.56 -0.25
N HIS A 81 8.88 -2.79 0.09
CA HIS A 81 8.05 -1.74 0.70
C HIS A 81 8.52 -1.35 2.10
N TYR A 82 9.01 -2.31 2.89
CA TYR A 82 9.61 -2.05 4.19
C TYR A 82 10.81 -1.11 4.09
N ASN A 83 11.67 -1.31 3.08
CA ASN A 83 12.80 -0.42 2.80
C ASN A 83 12.34 0.97 2.31
N ILE A 84 11.28 1.04 1.49
CA ILE A 84 10.67 2.33 1.12
C ILE A 84 10.17 3.07 2.37
N TRP A 85 9.55 2.38 3.33
CA TRP A 85 9.11 3.01 4.59
C TRP A 85 10.28 3.51 5.42
N LYS A 86 11.40 2.77 5.47
CA LYS A 86 12.63 3.25 6.11
C LYS A 86 13.13 4.54 5.46
N SER A 87 13.30 4.56 4.13
CA SER A 87 13.78 5.75 3.44
C SER A 87 12.82 6.94 3.58
N CYS A 88 11.50 6.71 3.52
CA CYS A 88 10.51 7.76 3.77
C CYS A 88 10.64 8.36 5.18
N LEU A 89 10.91 7.53 6.18
CA LEU A 89 11.15 7.99 7.55
C LEU A 89 12.52 8.68 7.70
N GLU A 90 13.58 8.17 7.09
CA GLU A 90 14.92 8.75 7.17
C GLU A 90 14.99 10.12 6.46
N ASP A 91 14.40 10.23 5.27
CA ASP A 91 14.35 11.46 4.49
C ASP A 91 13.43 12.53 5.11
N GLN A 92 12.53 12.13 6.02
CA GLN A 92 11.43 12.96 6.54
C GLN A 92 10.57 13.58 5.41
N LYS A 93 10.46 12.90 4.27
CA LYS A 93 9.66 13.34 3.11
C LYS A 93 8.44 12.46 2.90
N LYS A 94 7.40 13.04 2.30
CA LYS A 94 6.22 12.30 1.86
C LYS A 94 6.55 11.57 0.56
N TYR A 95 6.05 10.34 0.41
CA TYR A 95 6.34 9.51 -0.75
C TYR A 95 5.05 9.25 -1.52
N VAL A 96 5.12 9.33 -2.84
CA VAL A 96 4.18 8.70 -3.77
C VAL A 96 4.90 7.50 -4.36
N VAL A 97 4.45 6.31 -3.98
CA VAL A 97 5.04 5.03 -4.37
C VAL A 97 4.20 4.43 -5.48
N LEU A 98 4.85 4.01 -6.57
CA LEU A 98 4.26 3.26 -7.68
C LEU A 98 5.01 1.94 -7.86
N GLU A 99 4.33 0.87 -8.23
CA GLU A 99 4.96 -0.33 -8.81
C GLU A 99 5.29 -0.09 -10.29
N ASP A 100 6.20 -0.89 -10.87
CA ASP A 100 6.68 -0.71 -12.25
C ASP A 100 5.70 -1.18 -13.34
N ASP A 101 4.62 -1.86 -12.96
CA ASP A 101 3.57 -2.38 -13.85
C ASP A 101 2.24 -1.63 -13.72
N VAL A 102 2.31 -0.34 -13.41
CA VAL A 102 1.12 0.52 -13.40
C VAL A 102 0.98 1.35 -14.65
N VAL A 103 -0.27 1.66 -14.98
CA VAL A 103 -0.65 2.76 -15.87
C VAL A 103 -1.45 3.78 -15.07
N PHE A 104 -1.34 5.05 -15.43
CA PHE A 104 -2.05 6.12 -14.74
C PHE A 104 -2.59 7.18 -15.69
N ASP A 105 -3.62 7.89 -15.25
CA ASP A 105 -4.13 9.08 -15.92
C ASP A 105 -3.23 10.29 -15.63
N ASN A 106 -2.63 10.87 -16.67
CA ASN A 106 -1.67 11.98 -16.54
C ASN A 106 -2.29 13.22 -15.88
N ALA A 107 -3.54 13.54 -16.23
CA ALA A 107 -4.24 14.70 -15.66
C ALA A 107 -4.55 14.48 -14.17
N GLY A 108 -5.01 13.28 -13.82
CA GLY A 108 -5.26 12.85 -12.45
C GLY A 108 -4.00 12.89 -11.60
N PHE A 109 -2.88 12.32 -12.07
CA PHE A 109 -1.64 12.34 -11.31
C PHE A 109 -1.17 13.78 -11.04
N ARG A 110 -1.11 14.62 -12.09
CA ARG A 110 -0.74 16.05 -11.95
C ARG A 110 -1.64 16.78 -10.96
N SER A 111 -2.95 16.58 -11.07
CA SER A 111 -3.93 17.18 -10.17
C SER A 111 -3.73 16.71 -8.73
N PHE A 112 -3.36 15.45 -8.53
CA PHE A 112 -3.10 14.90 -7.20
C PHE A 112 -1.88 15.57 -6.57
N LEU A 113 -0.76 15.67 -7.29
CA LEU A 113 0.45 16.33 -6.80
C LEU A 113 0.20 17.81 -6.45
N GLN A 114 -0.60 18.51 -7.26
CA GLN A 114 -1.00 19.90 -6.97
C GLN A 114 -1.89 20.02 -5.73
N ALA A 115 -2.69 19.00 -5.42
CA ALA A 115 -3.60 19.01 -4.29
C ALA A 115 -2.96 18.56 -2.97
N LEU A 116 -1.76 17.95 -3.00
CA LEU A 116 -1.04 17.47 -1.81
C LEU A 116 -0.81 18.53 -0.72
N PRO A 117 -0.47 19.81 -1.02
CA PRO A 117 -0.34 20.83 0.02
C PRO A 117 -1.62 21.08 0.82
N ALA A 118 -2.79 20.87 0.20
CA ALA A 118 -4.09 21.01 0.84
C ALA A 118 -4.54 19.73 1.57
N LEU A 119 -3.79 18.63 1.45
CA LEU A 119 -4.14 17.37 2.09
C LEU A 119 -3.89 17.48 3.62
N PRO A 120 -4.91 17.25 4.46
CA PRO A 120 -4.75 17.32 5.90
C PRO A 120 -3.63 16.39 6.40
N PRO A 121 -2.78 16.82 7.36
CA PRO A 121 -1.60 16.07 7.79
C PRO A 121 -1.93 14.73 8.45
N TYR A 122 -3.15 14.57 8.97
CA TYR A 122 -3.65 13.32 9.54
C TYR A 122 -4.13 12.30 8.50
N PHE A 123 -4.10 12.64 7.20
CA PHE A 123 -4.26 11.68 6.11
C PHE A 123 -2.89 11.10 5.75
N GLU A 124 -2.50 10.10 6.52
CA GLU A 124 -1.12 9.62 6.53
C GLU A 124 -0.79 8.64 5.39
N CYS A 125 -1.80 7.98 4.80
CA CYS A 125 -1.66 7.07 3.67
C CYS A 125 -2.91 7.05 2.78
N LEU A 126 -2.74 7.18 1.46
CA LEU A 126 -3.81 7.13 0.46
C LEU A 126 -3.46 6.12 -0.64
N ARG A 127 -4.43 5.27 -1.00
CA ARG A 127 -4.39 4.37 -2.16
C ARG A 127 -4.87 5.14 -3.37
N LEU A 128 -4.05 5.16 -4.43
CA LEU A 128 -4.24 6.03 -5.59
C LEU A 128 -5.12 5.40 -6.68
N PHE A 129 -5.90 4.38 -6.29
CA PHE A 129 -6.64 3.53 -7.18
C PHE A 129 -7.98 3.11 -6.58
N ASP A 130 -8.89 2.68 -7.44
CA ASP A 130 -10.22 2.27 -7.01
C ASP A 130 -10.20 0.93 -6.26
N ASN A 131 -10.87 0.90 -5.11
CA ASN A 131 -11.03 -0.32 -4.33
C ASN A 131 -12.01 -1.30 -5.00
N LYS A 132 -11.48 -2.39 -5.55
CA LYS A 132 -12.24 -3.47 -6.20
C LYS A 132 -12.65 -4.61 -5.25
N THR A 133 -12.32 -4.53 -3.96
CA THR A 133 -12.64 -5.61 -3.02
C THR A 133 -14.13 -5.73 -2.76
N ARG A 134 -14.64 -6.95 -2.58
CA ARG A 134 -16.06 -7.19 -2.23
C ARG A 134 -16.33 -6.94 -0.75
N ASN A 135 -17.60 -6.63 -0.46
CA ASN A 135 -18.16 -6.51 0.89
C ASN A 135 -17.49 -5.42 1.75
N HIS A 136 -17.19 -4.28 1.15
CA HIS A 136 -16.73 -3.08 1.85
C HIS A 136 -17.82 -1.99 1.84
N LYS A 137 -17.83 -1.14 2.86
CA LYS A 137 -18.56 0.14 2.85
C LYS A 137 -17.54 1.27 2.64
N LYS A 138 -17.95 2.32 1.92
CA LYS A 138 -17.14 3.52 1.70
C LYS A 138 -17.80 4.74 2.35
N TYR A 139 -16.99 5.62 2.94
CA TYR A 139 -17.44 6.86 3.56
C TYR A 139 -16.58 8.01 3.05
N LYS A 140 -17.21 9.08 2.54
CA LYS A 140 -16.49 10.31 2.19
C LYS A 140 -15.96 10.99 3.45
N LEU A 141 -14.68 11.33 3.48
CA LEU A 141 -14.05 12.05 4.57
C LEU A 141 -13.81 13.52 4.23
N ALA A 142 -13.34 13.79 3.00
CA ALA A 142 -13.01 15.13 2.54
C ALA A 142 -13.05 15.18 1.00
N GLU A 143 -12.93 16.39 0.47
CA GLU A 143 -12.64 16.67 -0.94
C GLU A 143 -11.38 17.52 -1.01
N VAL A 144 -10.45 17.14 -1.88
CA VAL A 144 -9.13 17.75 -2.03
C VAL A 144 -8.82 17.85 -3.51
N GLY A 145 -8.88 19.07 -4.06
CA GLY A 145 -8.88 19.28 -5.51
C GLY A 145 -10.05 18.54 -6.18
N PRO A 146 -9.82 17.80 -7.29
CA PRO A 146 -10.88 17.04 -7.97
C PRO A 146 -11.22 15.71 -7.27
N PHE A 147 -10.59 15.41 -6.13
CA PHE A 147 -10.65 14.09 -5.52
C PHE A 147 -11.50 14.03 -4.26
N LYS A 148 -12.28 12.96 -4.15
CA LYS A 148 -12.93 12.55 -2.90
C LYS A 148 -11.98 11.63 -2.13
N ILE A 149 -11.74 11.97 -0.86
CA ILE A 149 -10.99 11.11 0.05
C ILE A 149 -11.97 10.16 0.75
N LEU A 150 -11.73 8.86 0.63
CA LEU A 150 -12.64 7.81 1.05
C LEU A 150 -12.04 6.95 2.16
N ARG A 151 -12.85 6.62 3.17
CA ARG A 151 -12.55 5.56 4.14
C ARG A 151 -13.26 4.29 3.74
N TYR A 152 -12.56 3.16 3.78
CA TYR A 152 -13.17 1.84 3.58
C TYR A 152 -13.22 1.03 4.88
N THR A 153 -14.29 0.25 5.07
CA THR A 153 -14.36 -0.73 6.18
C THR A 153 -13.49 -1.96 5.95
N LYS A 154 -13.02 -2.14 4.71
CA LYS A 154 -12.09 -3.18 4.28
C LYS A 154 -11.19 -2.58 3.20
N GLY A 155 -9.88 -2.68 3.40
CA GLY A 155 -8.90 -2.11 2.49
C GLY A 155 -8.87 -2.80 1.12
N PRO A 156 -8.19 -2.18 0.14
CA PRO A 156 -8.23 -2.61 -1.25
C PRO A 156 -7.27 -3.76 -1.61
N MET A 157 -6.40 -4.20 -0.69
CA MET A 157 -5.50 -5.35 -0.86
C MET A 157 -4.61 -5.27 -2.12
N SER A 158 -3.90 -4.14 -2.27
CA SER A 158 -2.84 -3.95 -3.28
C SER A 158 -1.92 -2.80 -2.86
N THR A 159 -0.69 -2.81 -3.39
CA THR A 159 0.36 -1.81 -3.18
C THR A 159 0.78 -1.07 -4.45
N MET A 160 0.08 -1.28 -5.57
CA MET A 160 0.47 -0.76 -6.88
C MET A 160 0.68 0.76 -6.95
N GLY A 161 -0.05 1.52 -6.12
CA GLY A 161 0.10 2.97 -6.05
C GLY A 161 -0.42 3.52 -4.73
N TYR A 162 0.44 4.19 -3.95
CA TYR A 162 0.03 4.84 -2.71
C TYR A 162 0.88 6.06 -2.34
N TYR A 163 0.23 7.02 -1.70
CA TYR A 163 0.89 8.10 -0.98
C TYR A 163 1.14 7.69 0.48
N LEU A 164 2.25 8.14 1.06
CA LEU A 164 2.70 7.83 2.41
C LEU A 164 3.40 9.03 3.07
N THR A 165 3.11 9.26 4.35
CA THR A 165 3.83 10.21 5.21
C THR A 165 4.90 9.50 6.06
N PRO A 166 5.93 10.21 6.55
CA PRO A 166 6.88 9.67 7.52
C PRO A 166 6.21 9.12 8.79
N ALA A 167 5.08 9.72 9.20
CA ALA A 167 4.30 9.25 10.35
C ALA A 167 3.70 7.85 10.11
N ALA A 168 3.07 7.63 8.96
CA ALA A 168 2.60 6.29 8.57
C ALA A 168 3.76 5.30 8.41
N ALA A 169 4.86 5.72 7.78
CA ALA A 169 6.04 4.88 7.60
C ALA A 169 6.56 4.34 8.95
N ARG A 170 6.73 5.21 9.95
CA ARG A 170 7.12 4.82 11.31
C ARG A 170 6.16 3.79 11.91
N LYS A 171 4.85 4.01 11.81
CA LYS A 171 3.83 3.09 12.34
C LYS A 171 3.90 1.72 11.68
N PHE A 172 4.10 1.68 10.36
CA PHE A 172 4.31 0.43 9.64
C PHE A 172 5.61 -0.27 10.05
N LEU A 173 6.71 0.46 10.26
CA LEU A 173 7.98 -0.15 10.68
C LEU A 173 7.89 -0.77 12.08
N VAL A 174 7.28 -0.06 13.04
CA VAL A 174 7.16 -0.51 14.44
C VAL A 174 6.29 -1.78 14.58
N SER A 175 5.28 -1.95 13.72
CA SER A 175 4.33 -3.06 13.83
C SER A 175 4.56 -4.21 12.85
N ALA A 176 5.64 -4.14 12.04
CA ALA A 176 5.94 -5.14 11.03
C ALA A 176 6.55 -6.43 11.59
N ASP A 177 7.13 -6.40 12.80
CA ASP A 177 7.79 -7.57 13.42
C ASP A 177 6.81 -8.39 14.29
N PRO A 178 6.60 -9.69 14.02
CA PRO A 178 7.13 -10.45 12.89
C PRO A 178 6.29 -10.30 11.62
N ILE A 179 6.97 -10.47 10.48
CA ILE A 179 6.34 -10.54 9.15
C ILE A 179 5.79 -11.95 8.97
N PHE A 180 4.50 -12.06 8.70
CA PHE A 180 3.87 -13.36 8.37
C PHE A 180 2.70 -13.23 7.38
N LEU A 181 2.53 -12.04 6.82
CA LEU A 181 1.50 -11.73 5.83
C LEU A 181 2.13 -10.89 4.71
N PRO A 182 1.68 -11.08 3.45
CA PRO A 182 1.96 -10.16 2.36
C PRO A 182 1.69 -8.70 2.74
N VAL A 183 2.46 -7.81 2.12
CA VAL A 183 2.50 -6.37 2.46
C VAL A 183 1.14 -5.69 2.31
N ASP A 184 0.40 -6.03 1.27
CA ASP A 184 -0.94 -5.52 0.98
C ASP A 184 -1.93 -5.88 2.10
N ILE A 185 -1.93 -7.14 2.54
CA ILE A 185 -2.73 -7.62 3.67
C ILE A 185 -2.27 -6.93 4.95
N TYR A 186 -0.96 -6.83 5.17
CA TYR A 186 -0.40 -6.19 6.35
C TYR A 186 -0.82 -4.71 6.46
N MET A 187 -0.70 -3.94 5.38
CA MET A 187 -1.09 -2.53 5.35
C MET A 187 -2.58 -2.35 5.64
N ASP A 188 -3.43 -3.28 5.18
CA ASP A 188 -4.87 -3.25 5.43
C ASP A 188 -5.28 -3.65 6.86
N ARG A 189 -4.34 -4.12 7.70
CA ARG A 189 -4.55 -4.41 9.13
C ARG A 189 -4.38 -3.16 9.99
N TYR A 190 -5.14 -2.12 9.68
CA TYR A 190 -5.10 -0.84 10.39
C TYR A 190 -5.48 -0.92 11.88
N TRP A 191 -6.08 -2.03 12.33
CA TRP A 191 -6.30 -2.32 13.75
C TRP A 191 -5.06 -2.84 14.49
N LEU A 192 -4.00 -3.16 13.76
CA LEU A 192 -2.72 -3.59 14.30
C LEU A 192 -1.65 -2.50 14.13
N ASN A 193 -1.60 -1.89 12.95
CA ASN A 193 -0.55 -0.93 12.59
C ASN A 193 -0.93 0.54 12.80
N ASP A 194 -2.19 0.86 13.13
CA ASP A 194 -2.71 2.23 13.31
C ASP A 194 -2.55 3.17 12.08
N VAL A 195 -2.35 2.61 10.88
CA VAL A 195 -2.35 3.35 9.62
C VAL A 195 -3.63 3.04 8.85
N VAL A 196 -4.57 3.99 8.85
CA VAL A 196 -5.79 3.87 8.06
C VAL A 196 -5.48 4.28 6.61
N CYS A 197 -5.17 3.32 5.75
CA CYS A 197 -5.03 3.54 4.31
C CYS A 197 -6.37 4.00 3.70
N LEU A 198 -6.45 5.28 3.35
CA LEU A 198 -7.61 5.88 2.69
C LEU A 198 -7.59 5.57 1.19
N GLY A 199 -8.70 5.80 0.50
CA GLY A 199 -8.78 5.78 -0.95
C GLY A 199 -8.99 7.16 -1.54
N ILE A 200 -8.74 7.26 -2.84
CA ILE A 200 -9.07 8.42 -3.65
C ILE A 200 -10.13 8.05 -4.69
N SER A 201 -10.99 9.00 -5.06
CA SER A 201 -11.96 8.82 -6.15
C SER A 201 -12.12 10.13 -6.95
N PRO A 202 -11.94 10.11 -8.27
CA PRO A 202 -11.57 8.93 -9.09
C PRO A 202 -10.16 8.43 -8.76
N GLY A 203 -9.97 7.10 -8.74
CA GLY A 203 -8.64 6.51 -8.77
C GLY A 203 -7.97 6.81 -10.11
N PHE A 204 -6.68 7.13 -10.09
CA PHE A 204 -5.93 7.48 -11.31
C PHE A 204 -4.79 6.51 -11.60
N VAL A 205 -4.53 5.53 -10.73
CA VAL A 205 -3.58 4.42 -10.96
C VAL A 205 -4.35 3.13 -11.20
N SER A 206 -3.88 2.32 -12.15
CA SER A 206 -4.42 0.99 -12.44
C SER A 206 -3.33 0.02 -12.87
N HIS A 207 -3.58 -1.28 -12.73
CA HIS A 207 -2.65 -2.30 -13.22
C HIS A 207 -2.59 -2.27 -14.74
N ASP A 208 -1.38 -2.45 -15.23
CA ASP A 208 -1.13 -2.74 -16.62
C ASP A 208 -1.36 -4.23 -16.90
N PHE A 209 -2.51 -4.57 -17.48
CA PHE A 209 -2.85 -5.95 -17.83
C PHE A 209 -1.96 -6.52 -18.95
N GLY A 210 -1.05 -5.73 -19.54
CA GLY A 210 -0.05 -6.18 -20.50
C GLY A 210 1.09 -7.01 -19.89
N PHE A 211 1.22 -7.05 -18.56
CA PHE A 211 2.23 -7.86 -17.88
C PHE A 211 1.60 -8.88 -16.92
N GLU A 212 2.15 -10.09 -16.90
CA GLU A 212 1.85 -11.04 -15.84
C GLU A 212 2.49 -10.60 -14.52
N SER A 213 1.77 -10.78 -13.41
CA SER A 213 2.31 -10.56 -12.07
C SER A 213 3.55 -11.44 -11.85
N ILE A 214 4.71 -10.82 -11.61
CA ILE A 214 5.96 -11.53 -11.26
C ILE A 214 5.78 -12.30 -9.94
N ILE A 215 4.87 -11.84 -9.08
CA ILE A 215 4.44 -12.53 -7.87
C ILE A 215 3.47 -13.64 -8.30
N GLY A 216 4.02 -14.78 -8.69
CA GLY A 216 3.25 -15.97 -9.02
C GLY A 216 2.42 -16.46 -7.81
N TYR A 217 1.19 -16.89 -8.07
CA TYR A 217 0.39 -17.65 -7.11
C TYR A 217 0.65 -19.14 -7.36
N GLU A 218 1.42 -19.80 -6.48
CA GLU A 218 1.59 -21.24 -6.56
C GLU A 218 0.26 -21.98 -6.39
N GLN A 219 0.06 -23.03 -7.19
CA GLN A 219 -1.09 -23.91 -7.10
C GLN A 219 -1.10 -24.65 -5.75
N LYS A 220 -2.30 -24.76 -5.15
CA LYS A 220 -2.48 -25.48 -3.89
C LYS A 220 -2.31 -26.98 -4.14
N THR A 221 -1.16 -27.53 -3.78
CA THR A 221 -0.95 -28.98 -3.76
C THR A 221 -1.25 -29.53 -2.36
N GLY A 222 -2.03 -30.62 -2.29
CA GLY A 222 -2.20 -31.44 -1.08
C GLY A 222 -3.46 -31.22 -0.22
N HIS A 223 -3.91 -32.31 0.39
CA HIS A 223 -4.99 -32.34 1.39
C HIS A 223 -4.46 -31.73 2.70
N ARG A 224 -5.06 -30.63 3.17
CA ARG A 224 -4.61 -29.95 4.39
C ARG A 224 -5.18 -30.62 5.64
N PRO A 225 -4.38 -30.83 6.70
CA PRO A 225 -4.89 -31.33 7.97
C PRO A 225 -6.05 -30.49 8.51
N LEU A 226 -7.02 -31.14 9.16
CA LEU A 226 -8.23 -30.48 9.68
C LEU A 226 -7.90 -29.36 10.67
N PHE A 227 -6.94 -29.59 11.57
CA PHE A 227 -6.51 -28.59 12.56
C PHE A 227 -5.99 -27.30 11.90
N MET A 228 -5.28 -27.43 10.76
CA MET A 228 -4.75 -26.29 10.03
C MET A 228 -5.86 -25.47 9.37
N ARG A 229 -6.91 -26.15 8.88
CA ARG A 229 -8.12 -25.48 8.38
C ARG A 229 -8.83 -24.72 9.50
N LEU A 230 -8.98 -25.35 10.67
CA LEU A 230 -9.60 -24.73 11.85
C LEU A 230 -8.81 -23.50 12.32
N ASN A 231 -7.48 -23.62 12.47
CA ASN A 231 -6.62 -22.50 12.86
C ASN A 231 -6.72 -21.32 11.90
N ARG A 232 -6.78 -21.60 10.59
CA ARG A 232 -6.99 -20.56 9.58
C ARG A 232 -8.35 -19.88 9.74
N GLU A 233 -9.43 -20.63 9.94
CA GLU A 233 -10.76 -20.03 10.12
C GLU A 233 -10.86 -19.21 11.41
N LEU A 234 -10.27 -19.70 12.51
CA LEU A 234 -10.14 -18.96 13.77
C LEU A 234 -9.33 -17.67 13.58
N PHE A 235 -8.20 -17.73 12.88
CA PHE A 235 -7.42 -16.55 12.53
C PHE A 235 -8.25 -15.55 11.72
N MET A 236 -8.89 -15.99 10.64
CA MET A 236 -9.73 -15.13 9.79
C MET A 236 -10.94 -14.56 10.54
N LEU A 237 -11.50 -15.29 11.50
CA LEU A 237 -12.55 -14.79 12.38
C LEU A 237 -12.00 -13.71 13.32
N SER A 238 -10.86 -13.96 13.97
CA SER A 238 -10.23 -12.99 14.87
C SER A 238 -9.92 -11.66 14.15
N GLU A 239 -9.45 -11.72 12.90
CA GLU A 239 -9.17 -10.56 12.07
C GLU A 239 -10.46 -9.79 11.72
N ARG A 240 -11.55 -10.51 11.42
CA ARG A 240 -12.87 -9.90 11.17
C ARG A 240 -13.41 -9.18 12.41
N VAL A 241 -13.29 -9.81 13.58
CA VAL A 241 -13.75 -9.27 14.86
C VAL A 241 -12.96 -8.02 15.24
N ARG A 242 -11.63 -8.07 15.21
CA ARG A 242 -10.76 -6.91 15.48
C ARG A 242 -11.06 -5.75 14.55
N ARG A 243 -11.17 -6.02 13.25
CA ARG A 243 -11.54 -5.01 12.25
C ARG A 243 -12.91 -4.40 12.52
N PHE A 244 -13.89 -5.20 12.93
CA PHE A 244 -15.24 -4.71 13.23
C PHE A 244 -15.21 -3.70 14.38
N PHE A 245 -14.63 -4.06 15.52
CA PHE A 245 -14.55 -3.16 16.67
C PHE A 245 -13.71 -1.92 16.40
N TYR A 246 -12.60 -2.06 15.68
CA TYR A 246 -11.80 -0.90 15.27
C TYR A 246 -12.60 0.07 14.39
N ASN A 247 -13.42 -0.45 13.47
CA ASN A 247 -14.29 0.37 12.64
C ASN A 247 -15.36 1.13 13.42
N LEU A 248 -15.90 0.55 14.49
CA LEU A 248 -16.84 1.25 15.37
C LEU A 248 -16.16 2.47 16.02
N CYS A 249 -14.94 2.28 16.54
CA CYS A 249 -14.15 3.34 17.16
C CYS A 249 -13.78 4.45 16.14
N LEU A 250 -13.33 4.07 14.95
CA LEU A 250 -13.02 5.03 13.87
C LEU A 250 -14.27 5.81 13.43
N GLY A 251 -15.43 5.16 13.37
CA GLY A 251 -16.70 5.82 13.02
C GLY A 251 -17.01 7.00 13.95
N SER A 252 -16.76 6.85 15.25
CA SER A 252 -16.88 7.95 16.22
C SER A 252 -15.86 9.05 15.96
N LYS A 253 -14.57 8.69 15.82
CA LYS A 253 -13.45 9.63 15.62
C LYS A 253 -13.59 10.52 14.38
N TYR A 254 -14.08 9.97 13.27
CA TYR A 254 -14.27 10.75 12.04
C TYR A 254 -15.57 11.56 12.03
N ARG A 255 -16.60 11.17 12.80
CA ARG A 255 -17.81 11.98 12.98
C ARG A 255 -17.55 13.22 13.81
N SER A 256 -16.81 13.10 14.91
CA SER A 256 -16.47 14.26 15.76
C SER A 256 -15.60 15.28 15.02
N ARG A 257 -14.66 14.82 14.18
CA ARG A 257 -13.81 15.70 13.36
C ARG A 257 -14.57 16.41 12.24
N ARG A 258 -15.67 15.83 11.73
CA ARG A 258 -16.50 16.48 10.71
C ARG A 258 -17.23 17.69 11.30
N GLY A 259 -17.82 17.54 12.49
CA GLY A 259 -18.50 18.63 13.18
C GLY A 259 -17.60 19.78 13.66
N ALA A 260 -16.27 19.58 13.72
CA ALA A 260 -15.30 20.61 14.09
C ALA A 260 -14.73 21.40 12.89
N ASN A 261 -14.91 20.91 11.66
CA ASN A 261 -14.48 21.61 10.44
C ASN A 261 -15.63 22.35 9.74
N ASP A 262 -16.88 22.10 10.16
CA ASP A 262 -18.09 22.77 9.67
C ASP A 262 -18.55 23.92 10.61
N ALA A 263 -17.74 24.27 11.62
CA ALA A 263 -17.97 25.33 12.61
C ALA A 263 -16.79 26.32 12.62
#